data_AF-A0A2E6HXN7-F1
#
_entry.id   AF-A0A2E6HXN7-F1
#
_cell.length_a   1.000
_cell.length_b   1.000
_cell.length_c   1.000
_cell.angle_alpha   90.00
_cell.angle_beta   90.00
_cell.angle_gamma   90.00
#
_symmetry.space_group_name_H-M   'P 1'
#
loop_
_entity.id
_entity.type
_entity.pdbx_description
1 polymer ?
#
loop_
_entity_poly.entity_id
_entity_poly.type
_entity_poly.pdbx_seq_one_letter_code
_entity_poly.pdbx_strand_id
1 'polypeptide(L)' 'MSYIQRVVARLGIIGELLIFFWERKLWWMIPMVLVLMMFGVLIVFTQGTALAPFVYTLF' A
#
# COMPACT_ATOMS: atom_id res chain seq x y z
N MET A 1 -28.13 -10.07 -21.39
CA MET A 1 -26.66 -9.80 -21.51
C MET A 1 -26.20 -8.40 -21.03
N SER A 2 -27.03 -7.48 -20.49
CA SER A 2 -26.58 -6.09 -20.22
C SER A 2 -25.88 -5.83 -18.87
N TYR A 3 -25.88 -6.80 -17.94
CA TYR A 3 -25.25 -6.63 -16.62
C TYR A 3 -23.74 -6.89 -16.64
N ILE A 4 -23.32 -7.98 -17.30
CA ILE A 4 -21.89 -8.33 -17.43
C ILE A 4 -21.13 -7.24 -18.19
N GLN A 5 -21.71 -6.72 -19.28
CA GLN A 5 -21.11 -5.63 -20.06
C GLN A 5 -20.90 -4.36 -19.23
N ARG A 6 -21.81 -4.06 -18.29
CA ARG A 6 -21.65 -2.92 -17.37
C ARG A 6 -20.56 -3.15 -16.32
N VAL A 7 -20.42 -4.37 -15.82
CA VAL A 7 -19.35 -4.71 -14.87
C VAL A 7 -17.99 -4.65 -15.56
N VAL A 8 -17.86 -5.24 -16.76
CA VAL A 8 -16.62 -5.19 -17.55
C VAL A 8 -16.25 -3.75 -17.91
N ALA A 9 -17.21 -2.92 -18.32
CA ALA A 9 -16.96 -1.51 -18.59
C ALA A 9 -16.47 -0.75 -17.34
N ARG A 10 -17.02 -1.05 -16.16
CA ARG A 10 -16.56 -0.45 -14.89
C ARG A 10 -15.17 -0.91 -14.46
N LEU A 11 -14.83 -2.18 -14.71
CA LEU A 11 -13.49 -2.70 -14.44
C LEU A 11 -12.44 -2.08 -15.36
N GLY A 12 -12.81 -1.74 -16.61
CA GLY A 12 -11.95 -0.99 -17.53
C GLY A 12 -11.47 0.34 -16.97
N ILE A 13 -12.34 1.07 -16.25
CA ILE A 13 -12.02 2.36 -15.62
C ILE A 13 -10.91 2.21 -14.56
N ILE A 14 -10.90 1.12 -13.79
CA ILE A 14 -9.84 0.84 -12.81
C ILE A 14 -8.51 0.60 -13.53
N GLY A 15 -8.54 -0.13 -14.65
CA GLY A 15 -7.36 -0.35 -15.49
C GLY A 15 -6.79 0.95 -16.07
N GLU A 16 -7.66 1.83 -16.59
CA GLU A 16 -7.26 3.15 -17.10
C GLU A 16 -6.63 4.03 -16.01
N LEU A 17 -7.19 3.99 -14.80
CA LEU A 17 -6.62 4.68 -13.63
C LEU A 17 -5.23 4.14 -13.27
N LEU A 18 -5.03 2.82 -13.28
CA LEU A 18 -3.73 2.20 -13.01
C LEU A 18 -2.69 2.58 -14.07
N ILE A 19 -3.08 2.59 -15.35
CA ILE A 19 -2.21 3.03 -16.46
C ILE A 19 -1.83 4.51 -16.28
N PHE A 20 -2.79 5.37 -15.94
CA PHE A 20 -2.55 6.79 -15.67
C PHE A 20 -1.57 7.02 -14.51
N PHE A 21 -1.71 6.25 -13.44
CA PHE A 21 -0.78 6.30 -12.32
C PHE A 21 0.63 5.83 -12.70
N TRP A 22 0.73 4.81 -13.55
CA TRP A 22 2.02 4.34 -14.07
C TRP A 22 2.71 5.39 -14.94
N GLU A 23 1.97 6.05 -15.82
CA GLU A 23 2.47 7.10 -16.72
C GLU A 23 2.96 8.33 -15.93
N ARG A 24 2.25 8.70 -14.87
CA ARG A 24 2.63 9.84 -14.00
C ARG A 24 3.84 9.59 -13.12
N LYS A 25 4.42 8.38 -13.14
CA LYS A 25 5.54 7.92 -12.31
C LYS A 25 5.39 8.35 -10.85
N LEU A 26 4.78 7.49 -10.04
CA LEU A 26 4.49 7.72 -8.63
C LEU A 26 5.73 7.75 -7.71
N TRP A 27 6.76 8.53 -8.04
CA TRP A 27 7.99 8.71 -7.25
C TRP A 27 7.72 9.16 -5.81
N TRP A 28 6.74 10.05 -5.61
CA TRP A 28 6.19 10.46 -4.33
C TRP A 28 5.56 9.34 -3.48
N MET A 29 5.13 8.21 -4.05
CA MET A 29 4.63 7.08 -3.27
C MET A 29 5.76 6.20 -2.70
N ILE A 30 6.95 6.24 -3.32
CA ILE A 30 8.12 5.50 -2.84
C ILE A 30 8.44 5.81 -1.36
N PRO A 31 8.58 7.08 -0.92
CA PRO A 31 8.86 7.37 0.48
C PRO A 31 7.74 6.90 1.43
N MET A 32 6.48 7.01 1.03
CA MET A 32 5.36 6.52 1.85
C MET A 32 5.40 5.00 2.02
N VAL A 33 5.57 4.26 0.92
CA VAL A 33 5.68 2.80 0.95
C VAL A 33 6.90 2.34 1.74
N LEU A 34 8.02 3.05 1.63
CA LEU A 34 9.25 2.75 2.38
C LEU A 34 9.03 2.89 3.90
N VAL A 35 8.37 3.96 4.35
CA VAL A 35 8.02 4.16 5.76
C VAL A 35 7.09 3.04 6.24
N LEU A 36 6.09 2.66 5.44
CA LEU A 36 5.18 1.56 5.79
C LEU A 36 5.92 0.22 5.89
N MET A 37 6.85 -0.07 4.97
CA MET A 37 7.71 -1.26 5.07
C MET A 37 8.60 -1.21 6.31
N MET A 38 9.19 -0.05 6.63
CA MET A 38 10.00 0.13 7.83
C MET A 38 9.20 -0.18 9.11
N PHE A 39 7.95 0.28 9.19
CA PHE A 39 7.04 -0.08 10.29
C PHE A 39 6.71 -1.57 10.30
N GLY A 40 6.47 -2.19 9.14
CA GLY A 40 6.25 -3.64 9.05
C GLY A 40 7.43 -4.44 9.59
N VAL A 41 8.66 -4.06 9.22
CA VAL A 41 9.90 -4.63 9.76
C VAL A 41 9.98 -4.40 11.27
N LEU A 42 9.82 -3.17 11.74
CA LEU A 42 9.84 -2.86 13.17
C LEU A 42 8.85 -3.73 13.95
N ILE A 43 7.62 -3.87 13.46
CA ILE A 43 6.60 -4.69 14.09
C ILE A 43 7.08 -6.14 14.19
N VAL A 44 7.51 -6.76 13.08
CA VAL A 44 7.96 -8.17 13.07
C VAL A 44 9.14 -8.41 14.01
N PHE A 45 10.11 -7.50 14.07
CA PHE A 45 11.31 -7.65 14.89
C PHE A 45 11.10 -7.29 16.37
N THR A 46 10.04 -6.55 16.69
CA THR A 46 9.72 -6.17 18.07
C THR A 46 8.78 -7.18 18.75
N GLN A 47 8.18 -8.11 18.00
CA GLN A 47 7.40 -9.20 18.59
C GLN A 47 8.32 -10.16 19.35
N GLY A 48 8.11 -10.30 20.66
CA GLY A 48 8.83 -11.30 21.48
C GLY A 48 10.29 -10.99 21.79
N THR A 49 10.79 -9.80 21.43
CA THR A 49 12.17 -9.37 21.75
C THR A 49 12.21 -8.44 22.96
N ALA A 50 13.36 -8.35 23.62
CA ALA A 50 13.61 -7.38 24.69
C ALA A 50 13.48 -5.91 24.24
N LEU A 51 13.29 -5.67 22.93
CA LEU A 51 13.10 -4.35 22.33
C LEU A 51 11.64 -3.87 22.36
N ALA A 52 10.66 -4.75 22.60
CA ALA A 52 9.24 -4.40 22.67
C ALA A 52 8.92 -3.22 23.62
N PRO A 53 9.48 -3.14 24.85
CA PRO A 53 9.20 -2.04 25.78
C PRO A 53 9.61 -0.66 25.25
N PHE A 54 10.67 -0.57 24.45
CA PHE A 54 11.17 0.70 23.91
C PHE A 54 10.25 1.25 22.83
N VAL A 55 9.57 0.38 22.07
CA VAL A 55 8.57 0.81 21.10
C VAL A 55 7.35 1.39 21.82
N TYR A 56 6.91 0.77 22.92
CA TYR A 56 5.78 1.28 23.70
C TYR A 56 6.04 2.66 24.31
N THR A 57 7.29 3.05 24.55
CA THR A 57 7.59 4.41 25.06
C THR A 57 7.52 5.51 24.01
N LEU A 58 7.53 5.16 22.71
CA LEU A 58 7.45 6.11 21.60
C LEU A 58 6.01 6.43 21.19
N PHE A 59 5.03 5.70 21.70
CA PHE A 59 3.60 5.85 21.44
C PHE A 59 2.85 6.18 22.73
#